data_AF-A0A2H0CS49-F1
#
_entry.id   AF-A0A2H0CS49-F1
#
_cell.length_a   1.000
_cell.length_b   1.000
_cell.length_c   1.000
_cell.angle_alpha   90.00
_cell.angle_beta   90.00
_cell.angle_gamma   90.00
#
_symmetry.space_group_name_H-M   'P 1'
#
loop_
_entity.id
_entity.type
_entity.pdbx_description
1 polymer ?
#
loop_
_entity_poly.entity_id
_entity_poly.type
_entity_poly.pdbx_seq_one_letter_code
_entity_poly.pdbx_strand_id
1 'polypeptide(L)'
;MEKNYSNTMSLPEWISFFVEFIVPDDLSEEITESFLRHLADLGLLVSKVENIWQWRNGDVDPENLIARVRSDLEELSSAESGFALAYFIGYKDLNKKPLLGQTESLVSKNINRKGTGLVSPAKPASDLSNLQIVKKVGKQLQPFLQIEESIVSRLVGKHVGKQDAQKLFHYMFGKVGSKAGPRVWEQLSRKRHR
;
A
#
# COMPACT_ATOMS: atom_id res chain seq x y z
N MET A 1 17.73 30.16 -2.41
CA MET A 1 17.36 30.51 -1.02
C MET A 1 17.37 29.21 -0.25
N GLU A 2 18.29 29.05 0.71
CA GLU A 2 18.25 27.90 1.61
C GLU A 2 16.98 28.00 2.45
N LYS A 3 16.06 27.05 2.27
CA LYS A 3 14.91 26.91 3.16
C LYS A 3 15.45 26.38 4.48
N ASN A 4 15.45 27.21 5.52
CA ASN A 4 15.81 26.79 6.86
C ASN A 4 14.66 25.99 7.45
N TYR A 5 14.72 24.67 7.29
CA TYR A 5 13.77 23.72 7.86
C TYR A 5 13.99 23.61 9.37
N SER A 6 12.92 23.66 10.16
CA SER A 6 12.97 23.54 11.62
C SER A 6 12.20 22.31 12.13
N ASN A 7 12.34 21.92 13.39
CA ASN A 7 11.56 20.82 13.95
C ASN A 7 10.05 21.08 14.07
N THR A 8 9.62 22.34 13.88
CA THR A 8 8.25 22.82 14.03
C THR A 8 7.89 23.65 12.80
N MET A 9 7.04 23.13 11.92
CA MET A 9 6.73 23.76 10.64
C MET A 9 5.26 23.60 10.28
N SER A 10 4.80 24.39 9.32
CA SER A 10 3.48 24.23 8.73
C SER A 10 3.39 22.95 7.90
N LEU A 11 2.16 22.45 7.66
CA LEU A 11 1.97 21.25 6.84
C LEU A 11 2.58 21.40 5.42
N PRO A 12 2.43 22.53 4.70
CA PRO A 12 3.07 22.71 3.38
C PRO A 12 4.60 22.69 3.41
N GLU A 13 5.20 23.19 4.49
CA GLU A 13 6.66 23.13 4.68
C GLU A 13 7.12 21.71 4.95
N TRP A 14 6.36 20.92 5.72
CA TRP A 14 6.60 19.49 5.89
C TRP A 14 6.47 18.73 4.57
N ILE A 15 5.50 19.06 3.72
CA ILE A 15 5.38 18.46 2.38
C ILE A 15 6.64 18.74 1.57
N SER A 16 7.07 20.02 1.52
CA SER A 16 8.30 20.41 0.81
C SER A 16 9.52 19.66 1.33
N PHE A 17 9.69 19.57 2.65
CA PHE A 17 10.79 18.85 3.29
C PHE A 17 10.79 17.36 2.94
N PHE A 18 9.62 16.70 2.96
CA PHE A 18 9.52 15.29 2.64
C PHE A 18 9.83 15.00 1.18
N VAL A 19 9.29 15.82 0.25
CA VAL A 19 9.59 15.73 -1.18
C VAL A 19 11.07 15.96 -1.47
N GLU A 20 11.71 16.88 -0.76
CA GLU A 20 13.12 17.23 -1.01
C GLU A 20 14.12 16.22 -0.43
N PHE A 21 13.81 15.60 0.72
CA PHE A 21 14.83 14.82 1.46
C PHE A 21 14.45 13.38 1.84
N ILE A 22 13.17 13.01 1.84
CA ILE A 22 12.71 11.78 2.50
C ILE A 22 12.06 10.79 1.52
N VAL A 23 11.09 11.25 0.74
CA VAL A 23 10.27 10.41 -0.14
C VAL A 23 10.92 10.27 -1.52
N PRO A 24 10.61 9.22 -2.29
CA PRO A 24 11.12 9.08 -3.64
C PRO A 24 10.47 10.09 -4.61
N ASP A 25 11.21 10.44 -5.66
CA ASP A 25 10.81 11.43 -6.68
C ASP A 25 9.49 11.10 -7.41
N ASP A 26 9.02 9.85 -7.34
CA ASP A 26 7.78 9.41 -7.98
C ASP A 26 6.52 9.58 -7.10
N LEU A 27 6.69 10.05 -5.86
CA LEU A 27 5.59 10.37 -4.96
C LEU A 27 5.12 11.82 -5.20
N SER A 28 3.83 12.01 -5.54
CA SER A 28 3.27 13.35 -5.71
C SER A 28 3.09 14.08 -4.38
N GLU A 29 3.02 15.41 -4.42
CA GLU A 29 2.76 16.23 -3.22
C GLU A 29 1.44 15.83 -2.53
N GLU A 30 0.40 15.49 -3.29
CA GLU A 30 -0.90 15.07 -2.75
C GLU A 30 -0.82 13.74 -1.96
N ILE A 31 -0.04 12.77 -2.47
CA ILE A 31 0.16 11.50 -1.76
C ILE A 31 1.10 11.74 -0.57
N THR A 32 2.07 12.64 -0.70
CA THR A 32 2.95 13.07 0.40
C THR A 32 2.15 13.69 1.54
N GLU A 33 1.16 14.55 1.24
CA GLU A 33 0.25 15.10 2.24
C GLU A 33 -0.54 13.98 2.96
N SER A 34 -1.10 13.05 2.18
CA SER A 34 -1.81 11.88 2.74
C SER A 34 -0.90 11.04 3.63
N PHE A 35 0.37 10.92 3.25
CA PHE A 35 1.39 10.21 4.01
C PHE A 35 1.75 10.93 5.32
N LEU A 36 1.90 12.26 5.31
CA LEU A 36 2.12 13.04 6.53
C LEU A 36 0.96 12.91 7.53
N ARG A 37 -0.28 12.90 7.04
CA ARG A 37 -1.46 12.62 7.90
C ARG A 37 -1.38 11.22 8.51
N HIS A 38 -0.90 10.24 7.77
CA HIS A 38 -0.66 8.90 8.30
C HIS A 38 0.45 8.89 9.37
N LEU A 39 1.52 9.67 9.19
CA LEU A 39 2.56 9.84 10.22
C LEU A 39 2.01 10.52 11.48
N ALA A 40 1.05 11.43 11.34
CA ALA A 40 0.35 12.02 12.48
C ALA A 40 -0.48 10.97 13.24
N ASP A 41 -1.15 10.07 12.54
CA ASP A 41 -1.89 8.95 13.14
C ASP A 41 -0.97 7.94 13.85
N LEU A 42 0.26 7.78 13.36
CA LEU A 42 1.32 7.01 14.03
C LEU A 42 1.98 7.75 15.20
N GLY A 43 1.60 9.01 15.43
CA GLY A 43 2.11 9.87 16.50
C GLY A 43 3.55 10.34 16.28
N LEU A 44 4.05 10.35 15.05
CA LEU A 44 5.34 10.96 14.70
C LEU A 44 5.22 12.46 14.49
N LEU A 45 4.08 12.90 13.97
CA LEU A 45 3.81 14.30 13.71
C LEU A 45 2.70 14.79 14.64
N VAL A 46 3.03 15.72 15.53
CA VAL A 46 2.11 16.21 16.57
C VAL A 46 1.70 17.64 16.25
N SER A 47 0.40 17.90 16.17
CA SER A 47 -0.12 19.26 16.03
C SER A 47 0.03 20.00 17.36
N LYS A 48 0.74 21.15 17.34
CA LYS A 48 0.93 22.01 18.52
C LYS A 48 -0.08 23.16 18.56
N VAL A 49 -0.29 23.80 17.41
CA VAL A 49 -1.19 24.95 17.19
C VAL A 49 -1.87 24.74 15.83
N GLU A 50 -2.98 25.42 15.56
CA GLU A 50 -3.65 25.38 14.26
C GLU A 50 -2.64 25.49 13.10
N ASN A 51 -2.57 24.43 12.29
CA ASN A 51 -1.68 24.25 11.14
C ASN A 51 -0.16 24.21 11.41
N ILE A 52 0.28 24.17 12.67
CA ILE A 52 1.70 24.02 13.04
C ILE A 52 1.91 22.61 13.61
N TRP A 53 2.85 21.90 12.98
CA TRP A 53 3.17 20.51 13.26
C TRP A 53 4.61 20.37 13.70
N GLN A 54 4.83 19.55 14.74
CA GLN A 54 6.14 19.25 15.27
C GLN A 54 6.47 17.76 15.07
N TRP A 55 7.71 17.47 14.67
CA TRP A 55 8.22 16.11 14.73
C TRP A 55 8.36 15.64 16.19
N ARG A 56 8.07 14.37 16.46
CA ARG A 56 8.17 13.76 17.79
C ARG A 56 9.52 14.08 18.43
N ASN A 57 9.51 14.51 19.70
CA ASN A 57 10.69 14.85 20.49
C ASN A 57 11.55 15.96 19.84
N GLY A 58 10.94 17.11 19.54
CA GLY A 58 11.57 18.23 18.85
C GLY A 58 12.58 19.06 19.66
N ASP A 59 13.56 18.41 20.29
CA ASP A 59 14.77 19.04 20.84
C ASP A 59 15.99 18.83 19.91
N VAL A 60 15.75 18.48 18.66
CA VAL A 60 16.81 18.14 17.69
C VAL A 60 17.25 19.36 16.90
N ASP A 61 18.57 19.51 16.76
CA ASP A 61 19.19 20.53 15.91
C ASP A 61 18.74 20.40 14.45
N PRO A 62 18.48 21.52 13.75
CA PRO A 62 18.07 21.53 12.34
C PRO A 62 19.01 20.73 11.42
N GLU A 63 20.31 20.75 11.70
CA GLU A 63 21.34 20.06 10.92
C GLU A 63 21.20 18.53 10.96
N ASN A 64 20.58 18.00 12.02
CA ASN A 64 20.39 16.56 12.22
C ASN A 64 18.96 16.09 11.95
N LEU A 65 18.07 17.00 11.54
CA LEU A 65 16.65 16.71 11.35
C LEU A 65 16.40 15.61 10.31
N ILE A 66 17.10 15.65 9.18
CA ILE A 66 16.96 14.65 8.10
C ILE A 66 17.35 13.25 8.61
N ALA A 67 18.51 13.15 9.26
CA ALA A 67 19.01 11.88 9.79
C ALA A 67 18.07 11.33 10.86
N ARG A 68 17.53 12.20 11.71
CA ARG A 68 16.55 11.83 12.74
C ARG A 68 15.26 11.28 12.15
N VAL A 69 14.65 12.02 11.23
CA VAL A 69 13.39 11.63 10.57
C VAL A 69 13.56 10.27 9.89
N ARG A 70 14.68 10.05 9.18
CA ARG A 70 14.97 8.75 8.56
C ARG A 70 15.10 7.62 9.57
N SER A 71 15.82 7.85 10.67
CA SER A 71 15.99 6.87 11.74
C SER A 71 14.66 6.51 12.41
N ASP A 72 13.84 7.50 12.75
CA ASP A 72 12.53 7.28 13.38
C ASP A 72 11.58 6.51 12.43
N LEU A 73 11.62 6.81 11.13
CA LEU A 73 10.86 6.09 10.11
C LEU A 73 11.34 4.65 9.92
N GLU A 74 12.65 4.40 10.00
CA GLU A 74 13.23 3.07 9.93
C GLU A 74 12.84 2.21 11.15
N GLU A 75 12.94 2.79 12.35
CA GLU A 75 12.52 2.14 13.59
C GLU A 75 11.04 1.75 13.53
N LEU A 76 10.17 2.67 13.11
CA LEU A 76 8.73 2.39 13.00
C LEU A 76 8.39 1.42 11.87
N SER A 77 9.15 1.41 10.77
CA SER A 77 8.95 0.42 9.70
C SER A 77 9.16 -1.02 10.20
N SER A 78 9.96 -1.17 11.27
CA SER A 78 10.19 -2.44 11.94
C SER A 78 9.03 -2.85 12.87
N ALA A 79 8.13 -1.94 13.23
CA ALA A 79 6.89 -2.26 13.96
C ALA A 79 5.76 -2.78 13.04
N GLU A 80 4.70 -3.33 13.63
CA GLU A 80 3.49 -3.75 12.90
C GLU A 80 2.65 -2.55 12.44
N SER A 81 2.61 -1.48 13.24
CA SER A 81 1.90 -0.24 12.93
C SER A 81 2.50 0.50 11.74
N GLY A 82 3.82 0.45 11.56
CA GLY A 82 4.53 1.08 10.45
C GLY A 82 4.65 0.22 9.18
N PHE A 83 3.79 -0.80 8.99
CA PHE A 83 3.87 -1.72 7.85
C PHE A 83 3.88 -1.03 6.47
N ALA A 84 3.23 0.13 6.37
CA ALA A 84 3.12 0.90 5.13
C ALA A 84 4.35 1.78 4.87
N LEU A 85 5.11 2.15 5.91
CA LEU A 85 6.19 3.14 5.82
C LEU A 85 7.25 2.76 4.80
N ALA A 86 7.63 1.48 4.74
CA ALA A 86 8.66 0.99 3.84
C ALA A 86 8.38 1.33 2.35
N TYR A 87 7.11 1.44 1.96
CA TYR A 87 6.70 1.77 0.59
C TYR A 87 6.94 3.24 0.22
N PHE A 88 6.92 4.15 1.19
CA PHE A 88 7.00 5.60 0.98
C PHE A 88 8.41 6.16 1.16
N ILE A 89 9.30 5.44 1.84
CA ILE A 89 10.66 5.89 2.16
C ILE A 89 11.74 5.19 1.31
N GLY A 90 11.33 4.35 0.36
CA GLY A 90 12.22 3.77 -0.65
C GLY A 90 13.27 2.81 -0.10
N TYR A 91 13.09 2.24 1.09
CA TYR A 91 14.09 1.33 1.67
C TYR A 91 14.28 0.06 0.83
N LYS A 92 15.53 -0.34 0.66
CA LYS A 92 15.96 -1.52 -0.13
C LYS A 92 15.40 -2.85 0.41
N ASP A 93 14.92 -2.87 1.64
CA ASP A 93 14.46 -4.05 2.37
C ASP A 93 12.93 -4.26 2.37
N LEU A 94 12.22 -3.76 1.35
CA LEU A 94 10.80 -4.07 1.11
C LEU A 94 10.47 -5.57 1.12
N ASN A 95 11.47 -6.42 0.88
CA ASN A 95 11.33 -7.88 0.85
C ASN A 95 11.20 -8.56 2.22
N LYS A 96 11.37 -7.83 3.35
CA LYS A 96 11.42 -8.46 4.68
C LYS A 96 10.07 -8.60 5.38
N LYS A 97 9.01 -7.90 4.92
CA LYS A 97 7.66 -8.04 5.47
C LYS A 97 6.63 -8.19 4.36
N PRO A 98 5.98 -9.35 4.21
CA PRO A 98 4.85 -9.46 3.31
C PRO A 98 3.77 -8.48 3.77
N LEU A 99 3.27 -7.62 2.86
CA LEU A 99 2.07 -6.79 3.09
C LEU A 99 0.90 -7.59 3.64
N LEU A 100 0.90 -8.87 3.30
CA LEU A 100 -0.10 -9.85 3.64
C LEU A 100 0.57 -10.97 4.42
N GLY A 101 0.70 -10.80 5.74
CA GLY A 101 0.78 -11.96 6.61
C GLY A 101 -0.53 -12.75 6.46
N GLN A 102 -0.46 -13.94 5.87
CA GLN A 102 -1.51 -15.00 5.91
C GLN A 102 -2.66 -15.00 4.87
N THR A 103 -2.58 -14.38 3.69
CA THR A 103 -3.58 -14.68 2.63
C THR A 103 -3.32 -15.97 1.85
N GLU A 104 -2.15 -16.60 1.98
CA GLU A 104 -1.92 -17.93 1.40
C GLU A 104 -2.82 -19.02 2.04
N SER A 105 -3.24 -18.81 3.29
CA SER A 105 -4.16 -19.71 4.02
C SER A 105 -5.62 -19.58 3.55
N LEU A 106 -6.04 -18.37 3.16
CA LEU A 106 -7.42 -18.12 2.70
C LEU A 106 -7.65 -18.56 1.26
N VAL A 107 -6.64 -18.49 0.39
CA VAL A 107 -6.72 -19.01 -0.99
C VAL A 107 -6.74 -20.54 -0.99
N SER A 108 -6.04 -21.19 -0.05
CA SER A 108 -5.93 -22.65 0.01
C SER A 108 -7.18 -23.37 0.53
N LYS A 109 -8.03 -22.70 1.32
CA LYS A 109 -9.23 -23.35 1.92
C LYS A 109 -10.43 -23.50 0.97
N ASN A 110 -10.43 -22.84 -0.20
CA ASN A 110 -11.57 -22.88 -1.12
C ASN A 110 -11.44 -23.86 -2.30
N ILE A 111 -10.40 -24.70 -2.32
CA ILE A 111 -10.20 -25.72 -3.36
C ILE A 111 -10.31 -27.12 -2.73
N ASN A 112 -11.50 -27.50 -2.24
CA ASN A 112 -11.84 -28.92 -2.15
C ASN A 112 -13.35 -29.15 -1.94
N ARG A 113 -14.07 -29.27 -3.05
CA ARG A 113 -15.26 -30.13 -3.16
C ARG A 113 -15.27 -30.77 -4.55
N LYS A 114 -14.45 -31.80 -4.75
CA LYS A 114 -14.65 -32.77 -5.85
C LYS A 114 -15.80 -33.70 -5.43
N GLY A 115 -17.00 -33.42 -5.96
CA GLY A 115 -18.04 -34.43 -6.05
C GLY A 115 -17.74 -35.32 -7.25
N THR A 116 -17.37 -36.57 -6.99
CA THR A 116 -17.32 -37.63 -8.00
C THR A 116 -18.74 -38.04 -8.38
N GLY A 117 -19.13 -37.81 -9.64
CA GLY A 117 -20.41 -38.25 -10.18
C GLY A 117 -20.45 -38.13 -11.71
N LEU A 118 -20.28 -39.28 -12.37
CA LEU A 118 -20.62 -39.66 -13.75
C LEU A 118 -20.47 -38.64 -14.91
N VAL A 119 -19.58 -39.00 -15.83
CA VAL A 119 -19.38 -38.39 -17.15
C VAL A 119 -20.60 -38.60 -18.03
N SER A 120 -21.29 -37.51 -18.39
CA SER A 120 -22.29 -37.48 -19.46
C SER A 120 -21.65 -36.96 -20.77
N PRO A 121 -22.11 -37.40 -21.96
CA PRO A 121 -21.45 -37.16 -23.24
C PRO A 121 -21.36 -35.67 -23.58
N ALA A 122 -20.27 -35.31 -24.28
CA ALA A 122 -19.90 -33.95 -24.65
C ALA A 122 -21.03 -33.23 -25.39
N LYS A 123 -21.67 -32.28 -24.70
CA LYS A 123 -22.50 -31.25 -25.34
C LYS A 123 -21.57 -30.23 -26.02
N PRO A 124 -21.97 -29.65 -27.16
CA PRO A 124 -21.24 -28.58 -27.81
C PRO A 124 -20.99 -27.45 -26.81
N ALA A 125 -19.79 -26.88 -26.83
CA ALA A 125 -19.39 -25.78 -25.96
C ALA A 125 -20.40 -24.62 -26.12
N SER A 126 -21.29 -24.48 -25.14
CA SER A 126 -22.35 -23.47 -25.14
C SER A 126 -21.75 -22.07 -25.07
N ASP A 127 -22.29 -21.15 -25.87
CA ASP A 127 -22.08 -19.72 -25.78
C ASP A 127 -22.06 -19.26 -24.32
N LEU A 128 -20.96 -18.59 -23.95
CA LEU A 128 -20.82 -17.98 -22.63
C LEU A 128 -21.96 -16.99 -22.42
N SER A 129 -22.92 -17.33 -21.56
CA SER A 129 -23.96 -16.38 -21.16
C SER A 129 -23.30 -15.18 -20.48
N ASN A 130 -23.73 -13.96 -20.81
CA ASN A 130 -23.24 -12.72 -20.20
C ASN A 130 -23.20 -12.80 -18.66
N LEU A 131 -24.18 -13.47 -18.04
CA LEU A 131 -24.24 -13.67 -16.59
C LEU A 131 -23.11 -14.56 -16.05
N GLN A 132 -22.67 -15.57 -16.81
CA GLN A 132 -21.54 -16.43 -16.44
C GLN A 132 -20.22 -15.66 -16.51
N ILE A 133 -20.07 -14.78 -17.50
CA ILE A 133 -18.92 -13.87 -17.62
C ILE A 133 -18.88 -12.94 -16.42
N VAL A 134 -19.99 -12.25 -16.10
CA VAL A 134 -20.08 -11.35 -14.94
C VAL A 134 -19.75 -12.08 -13.64
N LYS A 135 -20.31 -13.28 -13.42
CA LYS A 135 -20.02 -14.09 -12.23
C LYS A 135 -18.54 -14.51 -12.15
N LYS A 136 -17.93 -14.85 -13.29
CA LYS A 136 -16.51 -15.21 -13.35
C LYS A 136 -15.62 -14.01 -13.05
N VAL A 137 -15.89 -12.86 -13.65
CA VAL A 137 -15.15 -11.61 -13.42
C VAL A 137 -15.28 -11.17 -11.96
N GLY A 138 -16.48 -11.21 -11.39
CA GLY A 138 -16.69 -10.90 -9.97
C GLY A 138 -15.86 -11.78 -9.04
N LYS A 139 -15.83 -13.11 -9.28
CA LYS A 139 -14.99 -14.04 -8.51
C LYS A 139 -13.49 -13.78 -8.69
N GLN A 140 -13.06 -13.32 -9.86
CA GLN A 140 -11.66 -12.99 -10.14
C GLN A 140 -11.22 -11.69 -9.45
N LEU A 141 -12.12 -10.71 -9.30
CA LEU A 141 -11.84 -9.42 -8.67
C LEU A 141 -11.94 -9.47 -7.14
N GLN A 142 -12.73 -10.40 -6.59
CA GLN A 142 -12.96 -10.53 -5.15
C GLN A 142 -11.69 -10.51 -4.28
N PRO A 143 -10.59 -11.21 -4.62
CA PRO A 143 -9.36 -11.16 -3.82
C PRO A 143 -8.73 -9.77 -3.78
N PHE A 144 -8.82 -8.99 -4.85
CA PHE A 144 -8.27 -7.63 -4.89
C PHE A 144 -9.08 -6.68 -4.00
N LEU A 145 -10.42 -6.78 -4.06
CA LEU A 145 -11.30 -5.99 -3.22
C LEU A 145 -11.08 -6.29 -1.73
N GLN A 146 -10.86 -7.56 -1.38
CA GLN A 146 -10.56 -7.97 0.00
C GLN A 146 -9.20 -7.42 0.49
N ILE A 147 -8.19 -7.39 -0.38
CA ILE A 147 -6.87 -6.82 -0.06
C ILE A 147 -6.97 -5.30 0.12
N GLU A 148 -7.64 -4.60 -0.81
CA GLU A 148 -7.88 -3.17 -0.70
C GLU A 148 -8.60 -2.85 0.61
N GLU A 149 -9.72 -3.51 0.89
CA GLU A 149 -10.49 -3.30 2.12
C GLU A 149 -9.62 -3.53 3.36
N SER A 150 -8.89 -4.65 3.40
CA SER A 150 -8.02 -4.98 4.54
C SER A 150 -6.91 -3.96 4.77
N ILE A 151 -6.30 -3.41 3.72
CA ILE A 151 -5.20 -2.45 3.86
C ILE A 151 -5.74 -1.05 4.14
N VAL A 152 -6.78 -0.62 3.43
CA VAL A 152 -7.43 0.68 3.64
C VAL A 152 -7.95 0.77 5.07
N SER A 153 -8.59 -0.28 5.60
CA SER A 153 -9.04 -0.30 7.01
C SER A 153 -7.91 -0.15 8.03
N ARG A 154 -6.68 -0.57 7.69
CA ARG A 154 -5.50 -0.39 8.55
C ARG A 154 -4.85 0.99 8.41
N LEU A 155 -5.05 1.67 7.28
CA LEU A 155 -4.50 3.00 7.00
C LEU A 155 -5.39 4.13 7.51
N VAL A 156 -6.71 3.91 7.55
CA VAL A 156 -7.68 4.88 8.08
C VAL A 156 -7.40 5.11 9.57
N GLY A 157 -7.32 6.39 9.94
CA GLY A 157 -7.04 6.83 11.30
C GLY A 157 -7.78 8.10 11.64
N LYS A 158 -7.25 8.87 12.59
CA LYS A 158 -7.86 10.12 13.05
C LYS A 158 -7.72 11.23 12.01
N HIS A 159 -6.59 11.28 11.33
CA HIS A 159 -6.27 12.31 10.33
C HIS A 159 -6.36 11.76 8.89
N VAL A 160 -6.18 10.46 8.69
CA VAL A 160 -6.32 9.81 7.38
C VAL A 160 -7.78 9.38 7.15
N GLY A 161 -8.46 10.09 6.24
CA GLY A 161 -9.78 9.70 5.76
C GLY A 161 -9.74 8.52 4.77
N LYS A 162 -10.92 7.99 4.40
CA LYS A 162 -11.03 6.85 3.46
C LYS A 162 -10.38 7.14 2.09
N GLN A 163 -10.55 8.36 1.57
CA GLN A 163 -9.96 8.75 0.28
C GLN A 163 -8.43 8.80 0.35
N ASP A 164 -7.88 9.34 1.42
CA ASP A 164 -6.43 9.41 1.63
C ASP A 164 -5.85 8.00 1.79
N ALA A 165 -6.51 7.14 2.56
CA ALA A 165 -6.12 5.73 2.70
C ALA A 165 -6.13 4.97 1.37
N GLN A 166 -7.10 5.24 0.48
CA GLN A 166 -7.13 4.67 -0.87
C GLN A 166 -5.97 5.17 -1.74
N LYS A 167 -5.62 6.46 -1.69
CA LYS A 167 -4.45 7.00 -2.40
C LYS A 167 -3.16 6.32 -1.95
N LEU A 168 -2.97 6.18 -0.64
CA LEU A 168 -1.84 5.48 -0.06
C LEU A 168 -1.79 4.01 -0.49
N PHE A 169 -2.93 3.32 -0.46
CA PHE A 169 -3.04 1.93 -0.93
C PHE A 169 -2.66 1.80 -2.41
N HIS A 170 -3.18 2.65 -3.30
CA HIS A 170 -2.86 2.57 -4.72
C HIS A 170 -1.37 2.78 -5.00
N TYR A 171 -0.74 3.72 -4.29
CA TYR A 171 0.70 3.92 -4.38
C TYR A 171 1.47 2.67 -3.93
N MET A 172 1.15 2.11 -2.76
CA MET A 172 1.75 0.89 -2.24
C MET A 172 1.57 -0.27 -3.23
N PHE A 173 0.36 -0.49 -3.73
CA PHE A 173 0.03 -1.57 -4.66
C PHE A 173 0.78 -1.43 -5.99
N GLY A 174 0.96 -0.20 -6.48
CA GLY A 174 1.79 0.11 -7.65
C GLY A 174 3.25 -0.32 -7.48
N LYS A 175 3.82 -0.16 -6.27
CA LYS A 175 5.19 -0.60 -5.96
C LYS A 175 5.33 -2.13 -5.88
N VAL A 176 4.31 -2.81 -5.33
CA VAL A 176 4.25 -4.29 -5.23
C VAL A 176 4.14 -4.96 -6.60
N GLY A 177 3.44 -4.31 -7.54
CA GLY A 177 3.16 -4.82 -8.88
C GLY A 177 4.37 -4.93 -9.82
N SER A 178 5.57 -4.52 -9.39
CA SER A 178 6.75 -4.47 -10.25
C SER A 178 7.22 -5.83 -10.79
N LYS A 179 6.81 -6.98 -10.23
CA LYS A 179 7.00 -8.33 -10.83
C LYS A 179 5.97 -9.37 -10.36
N ALA A 180 4.71 -9.30 -10.80
CA ALA A 180 3.92 -10.53 -10.88
C ALA A 180 4.25 -11.24 -12.19
N GLY A 181 5.11 -12.27 -12.14
CA GLY A 181 5.40 -13.10 -13.31
C GLY A 181 4.10 -13.70 -13.89
N PRO A 182 3.98 -13.80 -15.23
CA PRO A 182 2.75 -14.27 -15.87
C PRO A 182 2.37 -15.65 -15.35
N ARG A 183 1.11 -15.81 -14.96
CA ARG A 183 0.62 -17.05 -14.36
C ARG A 183 0.68 -18.17 -15.39
N VAL A 184 0.88 -19.41 -14.94
CA VAL A 184 1.05 -20.59 -15.82
C VAL A 184 -0.08 -20.74 -16.85
N TRP A 185 -1.31 -20.33 -16.52
CA TRP A 185 -2.43 -20.33 -17.47
C TRP A 185 -2.35 -19.23 -18.54
N GLU A 186 -1.76 -18.06 -18.24
CA GLU A 186 -1.49 -17.01 -19.23
C GLU A 186 -0.40 -17.46 -20.22
N GLN A 187 0.56 -18.26 -19.75
CA GLN A 187 1.59 -18.85 -20.62
C GLN A 187 1.03 -19.96 -21.52
N LEU A 188 0.10 -20.78 -21.01
CA LEU A 188 -0.56 -21.84 -21.79
C LEU A 188 -1.45 -21.26 -22.91
N SER A 189 -2.12 -20.14 -22.67
CA SER A 189 -2.90 -19.43 -23.71
C SER A 189 -2.01 -18.96 -24.86
N ARG A 190 -0.84 -18.41 -24.56
CA ARG A 190 0.10 -17.89 -25.58
C ARG A 190 0.72 -18.99 -26.44
N LYS A 191 0.90 -20.19 -25.89
CA LYS A 191 1.41 -21.35 -26.66
C LYS A 191 0.38 -21.95 -27.63
N ARG A 192 -0.92 -21.75 -27.42
CA ARG A 192 -1.98 -22.30 -28.29
C ARG A 192 -2.30 -21.44 -29.52
N HIS A 193 -1.86 -20.19 -29.56
CA HIS A 193 -2.11 -19.25 -30.66
C HIS A 193 -0.86 -18.98 -31.52
N ARG A 194 0.10 -19.91 -31.53
CA ARG A 194 1.22 -19.92 -32.48
C ARG A 194 1.00 -21.06 -33.46
#